data_AF-A0A533SJ12-F1
#
_entry.id   AF-A0A533SJ12-F1
#
_cell.length_a   1.000
_cell.length_b   1.000
_cell.length_c   1.000
_cell.angle_alpha   90.00
_cell.angle_beta   90.00
_cell.angle_gamma   90.00
#
_symmetry.space_group_name_H-M   'P 1'
#
loop_
_entity.id
_entity.type
_entity.pdbx_description
1 polymer ?
#
loop_
_entity_poly.entity_id
_entity_poly.type
_entity_poly.pdbx_seq_one_letter_code
_entity_poly.pdbx_strand_id
1 'polypeptide(L)'
;MLHTFQGHDLGFLKMVAGGWGIELNAPDAYTAMPQLAQALLDRVLIKDQLETLPTGARAALDELLEHEGRLSWAIFTRRYGEVRVMGAARRDRERPDLKPASPAEVLWY
;
A
#
# COMPACT_ATOMS: atom_id res chain seq x y z
N MET A 1 10.69 -9.12 -3.62
CA MET A 1 10.09 -7.77 -3.51
C MET A 1 9.92 -7.07 -4.85
N LEU A 2 10.96 -6.94 -5.68
CA LEU A 2 10.88 -6.18 -6.95
C LEU A 2 9.78 -6.64 -7.93
N HIS A 3 9.50 -7.95 -8.01
CA HIS A 3 8.45 -8.48 -8.89
C HIS A 3 7.03 -7.99 -8.56
N THR A 4 6.75 -7.62 -7.30
CA THR A 4 5.42 -7.12 -6.89
C THR A 4 5.15 -5.72 -7.44
N PHE A 5 6.20 -4.93 -7.68
CA PHE A 5 6.09 -3.55 -8.18
C PHE A 5 6.25 -3.44 -9.71
N GLN A 6 6.60 -4.53 -10.39
CA GLN A 6 6.79 -4.53 -11.85
C GLN A 6 5.45 -4.28 -12.56
N GLY A 7 5.44 -3.31 -13.49
CA GLY A 7 4.27 -2.96 -14.29
C GLY A 7 3.39 -1.85 -13.71
N HIS A 8 3.67 -1.37 -12.50
CA HIS A 8 2.97 -0.23 -11.91
C HIS A 8 3.57 1.12 -12.35
N ASP A 9 2.71 2.12 -12.52
CA ASP A 9 3.12 3.48 -12.88
C ASP A 9 3.67 4.27 -11.68
N LEU A 10 4.38 5.37 -11.96
CA LEU A 10 5.00 6.20 -10.92
C LEU A 10 3.98 6.76 -9.92
N GLY A 11 2.75 7.08 -10.36
CA GLY A 11 1.70 7.58 -9.48
C GLY A 11 1.29 6.54 -8.44
N PHE A 12 1.16 5.28 -8.85
CA PHE A 12 0.92 4.17 -7.92
C PHE A 12 2.06 4.01 -6.91
N LEU A 13 3.31 4.00 -7.36
CA LEU A 13 4.46 3.84 -6.46
C LEU A 13 4.56 4.98 -5.44
N LYS A 14 4.21 6.22 -5.84
CA LYS A 14 4.15 7.37 -4.93
C LYS A 14 3.04 7.26 -3.89
N MET A 15 1.89 6.69 -4.25
CA MET A 15 0.81 6.43 -3.28
C MET A 15 1.26 5.41 -2.25
N VAL A 16 1.80 4.27 -2.71
CA VAL A 16 2.29 3.21 -1.82
C VAL A 16 3.36 3.78 -0.89
N ALA A 17 4.30 4.55 -1.42
CA ALA A 17 5.31 5.20 -0.62
C ALA A 17 4.71 6.14 0.43
N GLY A 18 3.74 6.98 0.04
CA GLY A 18 3.02 7.87 0.96
C GLY A 18 2.31 7.11 2.08
N GLY A 19 1.67 5.97 1.79
CA GLY A 19 1.05 5.10 2.79
C GLY A 19 2.03 4.53 3.82
N TRP A 20 3.29 4.35 3.41
CA TRP A 20 4.40 3.94 4.27
C TRP A 20 5.26 5.12 4.77
N GLY A 21 4.79 6.37 4.65
CA GLY A 21 5.52 7.55 5.10
C GLY A 21 6.86 7.78 4.38
N ILE A 22 7.02 7.24 3.17
CA ILE A 22 8.22 7.33 2.34
C ILE A 22 7.98 8.41 1.28
N GLU A 23 8.86 9.41 1.24
CA GLU A 23 8.90 10.38 0.15
C GLU A 23 9.80 9.86 -0.98
N LEU A 24 9.19 9.50 -2.12
CA LEU A 24 9.95 9.11 -3.32
C LEU A 24 10.31 10.32 -4.16
N ASN A 25 11.61 10.54 -4.33
CA ASN A 25 12.15 11.57 -5.21
C ASN A 25 12.74 10.91 -6.47
N ALA A 26 11.85 10.59 -7.41
CA ALA A 26 12.18 9.86 -8.63
C ALA A 26 11.41 10.43 -9.84
N PRO A 27 12.08 10.59 -11.00
CA PRO A 27 11.45 11.10 -12.22
C PRO A 27 10.55 10.06 -12.92
N ASP A 28 10.76 8.77 -12.67
CA ASP A 28 10.05 7.68 -13.35
C ASP A 28 9.88 6.44 -12.43
N ALA A 29 9.02 5.50 -12.85
CA ALA A 29 8.75 4.28 -12.08
C ALA A 29 9.98 3.36 -11.95
N TYR A 30 10.85 3.36 -12.96
CA TYR A 30 12.05 2.52 -13.00
C TYR A 30 13.04 2.89 -11.90
N THR A 31 13.22 4.19 -11.66
CA THR A 31 14.07 4.74 -10.60
C THR A 31 13.38 4.78 -9.24
N ALA A 32 12.06 4.92 -9.20
CA ALA A 32 11.27 4.91 -7.96
C ALA A 32 11.21 3.54 -7.28
N MET A 33 11.02 2.48 -8.06
CA MET A 33 10.86 1.11 -7.55
C MET A 33 12.01 0.63 -6.64
N PRO A 34 13.31 0.76 -7.02
CA PRO A 34 14.40 0.34 -6.14
C PRO A 34 14.51 1.22 -4.88
N GLN A 35 14.20 2.52 -4.98
CA GLN A 35 14.17 3.41 -3.80
C GLN A 35 13.11 2.96 -2.80
N LEU A 36 11.89 2.70 -3.28
CA LEU A 36 10.81 2.19 -2.44
C LEU A 36 11.16 0.85 -1.80
N ALA A 37 11.68 -0.09 -2.59
CA ALA A 37 12.07 -1.40 -2.09
C ALA A 37 13.14 -1.29 -0.98
N GLN A 38 14.10 -0.39 -1.12
CA GLN A 38 15.13 -0.17 -0.11
C GLN A 38 14.56 0.50 1.16
N ALA A 39 13.70 1.49 1.01
CA ALA A 39 13.08 2.19 2.13
C ALA A 39 12.16 1.27 2.96
N LEU A 40 11.45 0.34 2.30
CA LEU A 40 10.64 -0.67 2.98
C LEU A 40 11.45 -1.68 3.82
N LEU A 41 12.78 -1.72 3.69
CA LEU A 41 13.66 -2.54 4.53
C LEU A 41 14.08 -1.82 5.82
N ASP A 42 13.82 -0.52 5.95
CA ASP A 42 14.07 0.22 7.17
C ASP A 42 13.02 -0.13 8.23
N ARG A 43 13.41 -0.95 9.19
CA ARG A 43 12.53 -1.43 10.25
C ARG A 43 12.05 -0.32 11.17
N VAL A 44 12.82 0.75 11.35
CA VAL A 44 12.43 1.87 12.23
C VAL A 44 11.30 2.63 11.57
N LEU A 45 11.51 3.02 10.31
CA LEU A 45 10.51 3.73 9.52
C LEU A 45 9.19 2.93 9.41
N ILE A 46 9.28 1.64 9.10
CA ILE A 46 8.08 0.80 8.98
C ILE A 46 7.37 0.64 10.32
N LYS A 47 8.11 0.48 11.42
CA LYS A 47 7.50 0.32 12.74
C LYS A 47 6.69 1.56 13.13
N ASP A 48 7.25 2.76 12.94
CA ASP A 48 6.55 4.01 13.26
C ASP A 48 5.24 4.13 12.47
N GLN A 49 5.25 3.76 11.19
CA GLN A 49 4.04 3.80 10.36
C GLN A 49 3.02 2.71 10.73
N LEU A 50 3.49 1.55 11.17
CA LEU A 50 2.59 0.51 11.68
C LEU A 50 1.86 0.93 12.96
N GLU A 51 2.44 1.83 13.76
CA GLU A 51 1.82 2.39 14.96
C GLU A 51 0.79 3.48 14.66
N THR A 52 0.85 4.11 13.47
CA THR A 52 -0.13 5.12 13.03
C THR A 52 -1.29 4.54 12.23
N LEU A 53 -1.25 3.25 11.87
CA LEU A 53 -2.32 2.60 11.11
C LEU A 53 -3.66 2.66 11.84
N PRO A 54 -4.76 2.98 11.12
CA PRO A 54 -6.11 2.86 11.68
C PRO A 54 -6.38 1.44 12.18
N THR A 55 -7.13 1.31 13.29
CA THR A 55 -7.38 0.02 13.95
C THR A 55 -7.90 -1.06 13.01
N GLY A 56 -8.78 -0.71 12.05
CA GLY A 56 -9.28 -1.67 11.06
C GLY A 56 -8.20 -2.17 10.09
N ALA A 57 -7.30 -1.28 9.65
CA ALA A 57 -6.19 -1.65 8.76
C ALA A 57 -5.14 -2.46 9.52
N ARG A 58 -4.89 -2.12 10.78
CA ARG A 58 -4.04 -2.92 11.67
C ARG A 58 -4.58 -4.34 11.83
N ALA A 59 -5.87 -4.48 12.11
CA ALA A 59 -6.50 -5.80 12.21
C ALA A 59 -6.41 -6.60 10.90
N ALA A 60 -6.55 -5.94 9.75
CA ALA A 60 -6.39 -6.57 8.44
C ALA A 60 -4.95 -7.06 8.19
N LEU A 61 -3.97 -6.26 8.59
CA LEU A 61 -2.56 -6.63 8.50
C LEU A 61 -2.20 -7.78 9.43
N ASP A 62 -2.69 -7.75 10.68
CA ASP A 62 -2.44 -8.80 11.67
C ASP A 62 -3.02 -10.14 11.18
N GLU A 63 -4.23 -10.16 10.60
CA GLU A 63 -4.78 -11.40 10.03
C GLU A 63 -3.96 -11.89 8.82
N LEU A 64 -3.50 -10.98 7.94
CA LEU A 64 -2.59 -11.38 6.87
C LEU A 64 -1.33 -12.04 7.43
N LEU A 65 -0.73 -11.48 8.50
CA LEU A 65 0.47 -12.03 9.14
C LEU A 65 0.21 -13.41 9.78
N GLU A 66 -0.94 -13.59 10.44
CA GLU A 66 -1.38 -14.89 10.99
C GLU A 66 -1.51 -15.96 9.89
N HIS A 67 -1.83 -15.56 8.67
CA HIS A 67 -1.94 -16.42 7.50
C HIS A 67 -0.70 -16.35 6.57
N GLU A 68 0.51 -16.18 7.14
CA GLU A 68 1.79 -16.16 6.40
C GLU A 68 1.85 -15.11 5.27
N GLY A 69 1.19 -13.97 5.51
CA GLY A 69 1.07 -12.86 4.56
C GLY A 69 0.07 -13.10 3.43
N ARG A 70 -0.79 -14.12 3.50
CA ARG A 70 -1.69 -14.48 2.39
C ARG A 70 -3.10 -14.83 2.87
N LEU A 71 -4.09 -14.15 2.30
CA LEU A 71 -5.50 -14.50 2.42
C LEU A 71 -6.15 -14.54 1.05
N SER A 72 -7.23 -15.31 0.91
CA SER A 72 -8.02 -15.25 -0.31
C SER A 72 -8.64 -13.86 -0.46
N TRP A 73 -8.61 -13.32 -1.68
CA TRP A 73 -9.15 -12.00 -1.96
C TRP A 73 -10.60 -11.84 -1.53
N ALA A 74 -11.43 -12.87 -1.77
CA ALA A 74 -12.85 -12.86 -1.39
C ALA A 74 -13.07 -12.85 0.13
N ILE A 75 -12.24 -13.55 0.91
CA ILE A 75 -12.31 -13.50 2.38
C ILE A 75 -11.86 -12.13 2.88
N PHE A 76 -10.76 -11.62 2.33
CA PHE A 76 -10.15 -10.37 2.74
C PHE A 76 -11.11 -9.18 2.52
N THR A 77 -11.64 -9.04 1.30
CA THR A 77 -12.57 -7.95 0.95
C THR A 77 -13.91 -8.04 1.67
N ARG A 78 -14.43 -9.26 1.91
CA ARG A 78 -15.65 -9.45 2.69
C ARG A 78 -15.50 -8.97 4.14
N ARG A 79 -14.31 -9.11 4.74
CA ARG A 79 -14.04 -8.76 6.13
C ARG A 79 -13.58 -7.32 6.32
N TYR A 80 -12.76 -6.83 5.39
CA TYR A 80 -12.07 -5.54 5.49
C TYR A 80 -12.50 -4.52 4.45
N GLY A 81 -13.57 -4.81 3.71
CA GLY A 81 -14.17 -3.96 2.69
C GLY A 81 -13.52 -4.09 1.32
N GLU A 82 -14.23 -3.63 0.30
CA GLU A 82 -13.78 -3.70 -1.08
C GLU A 82 -12.63 -2.72 -1.36
N VAL A 83 -11.77 -3.08 -2.30
CA VAL A 83 -10.77 -2.17 -2.87
C VAL A 83 -11.30 -1.68 -4.21
N ARG A 84 -11.47 -0.36 -4.33
CA ARG A 84 -11.99 0.25 -5.55
C ARG A 84 -10.93 0.14 -6.64
N VAL A 85 -11.22 -0.59 -7.71
CA VAL A 85 -10.33 -0.67 -8.88
C VAL A 85 -10.41 0.65 -9.65
N MET A 86 -9.29 1.37 -9.71
CA MET A 86 -9.16 2.65 -10.41
C MET A 86 -8.03 2.62 -11.42
N GLY A 87 -8.28 3.10 -12.64
CA GLY A 87 -7.22 3.44 -13.59
C GLY A 87 -6.43 4.66 -13.12
N ALA A 88 -5.21 4.85 -13.65
CA ALA A 88 -4.26 5.86 -13.19
C ALA A 88 -4.87 7.27 -13.05
N ALA A 89 -5.55 7.77 -14.08
CA ALA A 89 -6.16 9.10 -14.06
C ALA A 89 -7.25 9.27 -12.98
N ARG A 90 -8.03 8.22 -12.71
CA ARG A 90 -9.07 8.25 -11.66
C ARG A 90 -8.44 8.20 -10.27
N ARG A 91 -7.43 7.35 -10.10
CA ARG A 91 -6.68 7.19 -8.85
C ARG A 91 -6.00 8.50 -8.44
N ASP A 92 -5.33 9.17 -9.38
CA ASP A 92 -4.65 10.45 -9.12
C ASP A 92 -5.63 11.57 -8.70
N ARG A 93 -6.85 11.54 -9.24
CA ARG A 93 -7.92 12.49 -8.89
C ARG A 93 -8.58 12.16 -7.55
N GLU A 94 -8.90 10.89 -7.30
CA GLU A 94 -9.68 10.46 -6.13
C GLU A 94 -8.82 10.28 -4.88
N ARG A 95 -7.49 10.09 -5.05
CA ARG A 95 -6.51 9.91 -3.96
C ARG A 95 -7.02 8.92 -2.90
N PRO A 96 -7.23 7.64 -3.27
CA PRO A 96 -7.72 6.63 -2.34
C PRO A 96 -6.77 6.41 -1.15
N ASP A 97 -5.48 6.74 -1.32
CA ASP A 97 -4.47 6.83 -0.27
C ASP A 97 -4.80 7.88 0.81
N LEU A 98 -5.46 8.98 0.44
CA LEU A 98 -5.90 10.03 1.38
C LEU A 98 -7.34 9.84 1.86
N LYS A 99 -8.18 9.15 1.06
CA LYS A 99 -9.60 8.93 1.32
C LYS A 99 -9.97 7.47 1.07
N PRO A 100 -9.44 6.55 1.88
CA PRO A 100 -9.73 5.12 1.74
C PRO A 100 -11.20 4.88 2.10
N ALA A 101 -11.89 4.06 1.31
CA ALA A 101 -13.26 3.65 1.60
C ALA A 101 -13.32 2.43 2.52
N SER A 102 -12.19 1.75 2.73
CA SER A 102 -12.10 0.53 3.53
C SER A 102 -10.72 0.30 4.13
N PRO A 103 -10.61 -0.47 5.23
CA PRO A 103 -9.33 -0.96 5.74
C PRO A 103 -8.47 -1.70 4.71
N ALA A 104 -9.10 -2.48 3.83
CA ALA A 104 -8.39 -3.14 2.73
C ALA A 104 -7.75 -2.13 1.78
N GLU A 105 -8.43 -1.02 1.52
CA GLU A 105 -7.93 0.05 0.65
C GLU A 105 -6.75 0.82 1.26
N VAL A 106 -6.72 0.99 2.59
CA VAL A 106 -5.57 1.55 3.33
C VAL A 106 -4.31 0.73 3.13
N LEU A 107 -4.43 -0.61 3.06
CA LEU A 107 -3.27 -1.50 2.88
C LEU A 107 -2.89 -1.69 1.40
N TRP A 108 -3.73 -1.23 0.47
CA TRP A 108 -3.56 -1.48 -0.96
C TRP A 108 -2.89 -0.32 -1.71
N TYR A 109 -3.26 0.93 -1.38
CA TYR A 109 -2.77 2.14 -2.02
C TYR A 109 -1.80 2.89 -1.12
#